data_AF-A0A9P1NJ24-F1
#
_entry.id   AF-A0A9P1NJ24-F1
#
_cell.length_a   1.000
_cell.length_b   1.000
_cell.length_c   1.000
_cell.angle_alpha   90.00
_cell.angle_beta   90.00
_cell.angle_gamma   90.00
#
_symmetry.space_group_name_H-M   'P 1'
#
loop_
_entity.id
_entity.type
_entity.pdbx_description
1 polymer ?
#
loop_
_entity_poly.entity_id
_entity_poly.type
_entity_poly.pdbx_seq_one_letter_code
_entity_poly.pdbx_strand_id
1 'polypeptide(L)' 'MSLKQSAGDALMFNGDEKVIIVEGKSDKIKVREVLIEPAEIICTNGTIGQTELEDLADRLFDRDVLF' A
#
# COMPACT_ATOMS: atom_id res chain seq x y z
N MET A 1 30.55 21.05 -9.89
CA MET A 1 31.03 20.54 -8.60
C MET A 1 30.25 19.28 -8.29
N SER A 2 30.86 18.13 -8.56
CA SER A 2 30.35 16.83 -8.12
C SER A 2 30.52 16.71 -6.62
N LEU A 3 29.48 16.27 -5.91
CA LEU A 3 29.61 15.43 -4.74
C LEU A 3 28.48 14.38 -4.79
N LYS A 4 28.91 13.15 -4.56
CA LYS A 4 28.32 11.87 -4.93
C LYS A 4 27.02 11.59 -4.17
N GLN A 5 26.00 11.07 -4.85
CA GLN A 5 24.97 10.26 -4.18
C GLN A 5 25.42 8.80 -4.26
N SER A 6 25.59 8.20 -3.08
CA SER A 6 26.00 6.82 -2.90
C SER A 6 24.90 5.87 -3.34
N ALA A 7 25.32 4.81 -4.02
CA ALA A 7 24.53 3.63 -4.32
C ALA A 7 24.10 2.91 -3.04
N GLY A 8 22.83 2.49 -2.97
CA GLY A 8 22.26 1.66 -1.91
C GLY A 8 20.92 2.19 -1.38
N ASP A 9 19.82 1.61 -1.86
CA ASP A 9 18.47 1.63 -1.26
C ASP A 9 17.63 2.91 -1.25
N ALA A 10 17.75 3.74 -2.29
CA ALA A 10 16.70 4.72 -2.64
C ALA A 10 15.89 4.22 -3.84
N LEU A 11 15.16 3.10 -3.66
CA LEU A 11 14.04 2.82 -4.55
C LEU A 11 12.99 3.89 -4.29
N MET A 12 12.79 4.67 -5.34
CA MET A 12 11.92 5.82 -5.48
C MET A 12 10.54 5.58 -4.89
N PHE A 13 9.95 6.61 -4.30
CA PHE A 13 8.52 6.67 -3.99
C PHE A 13 7.73 6.38 -5.27
N ASN A 14 7.32 5.13 -5.43
CA ASN A 14 6.18 4.74 -6.25
C ASN A 14 5.06 4.47 -5.24
N GLY A 15 4.56 5.54 -4.59
CA GLY A 15 3.32 5.42 -3.85
C GLY A 15 2.24 5.20 -4.90
N ASP A 16 1.92 3.94 -5.21
CA ASP A 16 0.90 3.61 -6.20
C ASP A 16 -0.37 4.39 -5.83
N GLU A 17 -0.89 5.25 -6.72
CA GLU A 17 -2.07 6.08 -6.41
C GLU A 17 -3.22 5.24 -5.84
N LYS A 18 -3.31 3.97 -6.28
CA LYS A 18 -4.30 2.99 -5.90
C LYS A 18 -3.88 2.14 -4.70
N VAL A 19 -4.80 1.98 -3.77
CA VAL A 19 -4.66 1.10 -2.61
C VAL A 19 -5.86 0.16 -2.56
N ILE A 20 -5.59 -1.14 -2.44
CA ILE A 20 -6.61 -2.17 -2.25
C ILE A 20 -6.53 -2.68 -0.81
N ILE A 21 -7.61 -2.56 -0.06
CA ILE A 21 -7.72 -3.06 1.30
C ILE A 21 -8.47 -4.39 1.25
N VAL A 22 -7.88 -5.43 1.81
CA VAL A 22 -8.49 -6.76 1.90
C VAL A 22 -8.51 -7.25 3.35
N GLU A 23 -9.45 -8.14 3.68
CA GLU A 23 -9.54 -8.68 5.03
C GLU A 23 -8.46 -9.73 5.31
N GLY A 24 -8.31 -10.69 4.38
CA GLY A 24 -7.51 -11.88 4.55
C GLY A 24 -6.20 -11.88 3.75
N LYS A 25 -5.20 -12.57 4.31
CA LYS A 25 -3.92 -12.83 3.61
C LYS A 25 -4.13 -13.59 2.30
N SER A 26 -5.09 -14.50 2.28
CA SER A 26 -5.46 -15.27 1.07
C SER A 26 -5.98 -14.36 -0.03
N ASP A 27 -6.76 -13.33 0.31
CA ASP A 27 -7.30 -12.39 -0.67
C ASP A 27 -6.18 -11.50 -1.20
N LYS A 28 -5.27 -11.04 -0.33
CA LYS A 28 -4.07 -10.31 -0.75
C LYS A 28 -3.24 -11.08 -1.79
N ILE A 29 -3.10 -12.39 -1.61
CA ILE A 29 -2.37 -13.26 -2.56
C ILE A 29 -3.13 -13.33 -3.89
N LYS A 30 -4.43 -13.63 -3.87
CA LYS A 30 -5.27 -13.76 -5.07
C LYS A 30 -5.37 -12.45 -5.86
N VAL A 31 -5.57 -11.32 -5.18
CA VAL A 31 -5.64 -10.00 -5.82
C VAL A 31 -4.31 -9.67 -6.51
N ARG A 32 -3.18 -9.93 -5.85
CA ARG A 32 -1.85 -9.73 -6.45
C ARG A 32 -1.62 -10.57 -7.71
N GLU A 33 -2.21 -11.76 -7.80
CA GLU A 33 -2.06 -12.64 -8.97
C GLU A 33 -2.83 -12.15 -10.21
N VAL A 34 -3.88 -11.34 -10.01
CA VAL A 34 -4.75 -10.85 -11.09
C VAL A 34 -4.62 -9.35 -11.36
N LEU A 35 -3.84 -8.63 -10.55
CA LEU A 35 -3.56 -7.21 -10.74
C LEU A 35 -2.82 -6.96 -12.06
N ILE A 36 -3.43 -6.15 -12.92
CA ILE A 36 -2.87 -5.74 -14.22
C ILE A 36 -2.26 -4.34 -14.19
N GLU A 37 -2.42 -3.63 -13.07
CA GLU A 37 -1.88 -2.31 -12.81
C GLU A 37 -1.26 -2.26 -11.40
N PRO A 38 -0.28 -1.38 -11.14
CA PRO A 38 0.30 -1.23 -9.80
C PRO A 38 -0.72 -0.73 -8.78
N ALA A 39 -0.77 -1.40 -7.63
CA ALA A 39 -1.56 -0.99 -6.47
C ALA A 39 -0.92 -1.53 -5.18
N GLU A 40 -0.96 -0.72 -4.12
CA GLU A 40 -0.58 -1.17 -2.78
C GLU A 40 -1.71 -2.04 -2.20
N ILE A 41 -1.42 -3.28 -1.78
CA ILE A 41 -2.44 -4.15 -1.15
C ILE A 41 -2.21 -4.23 0.35
N ILE A 42 -3.16 -3.73 1.14
CA ILE A 42 -3.15 -3.72 2.60
C ILE A 42 -4.10 -4.81 3.09
N CYS A 43 -3.64 -5.65 4.03
CA CYS A 43 -4.45 -6.70 4.65
C CYS A 43 -4.76 -6.31 6.09
N THR A 44 -6.03 -6.24 6.48
CA THR A 44 -6.43 -5.93 7.86
C THR A 44 -6.20 -7.09 8.83
N ASN A 45 -6.01 -8.31 8.31
CA ASN A 45 -5.82 -9.54 9.09
C ASN A 45 -7.06 -9.90 9.93
N GLY A 46 -8.25 -9.77 9.33
CA GLY A 46 -9.54 -9.90 10.01
C GLY A 46 -10.18 -8.54 10.25
N THR A 47 -11.01 -8.43 11.28
CA THR A 47 -11.65 -7.16 11.63
C THR A 47 -10.63 -6.15 12.15
N ILE A 48 -10.65 -4.93 11.62
CA ILE A 48 -9.80 -3.82 12.07
C ILE A 48 -10.46 -3.05 13.22
N GLY A 49 -9.69 -2.61 14.20
CA GLY A 49 -10.19 -1.75 15.28
C GLY A 49 -10.45 -0.32 14.80
N GLN A 50 -11.24 0.44 15.56
CA GLN A 50 -11.57 1.84 15.21
C GLN A 50 -10.31 2.73 15.10
N THR A 51 -9.42 2.68 16.09
CA THR A 51 -8.18 3.50 16.08
C THR A 51 -7.27 3.13 14.91
N GLU A 52 -7.13 1.83 14.62
CA GLU A 52 -6.32 1.37 13.47
C GLU A 52 -6.93 1.80 12.14
N LEU A 53 -8.26 1.86 12.07
CA LEU A 53 -8.99 2.37 10.90
C LEU A 53 -8.80 3.87 10.73
N GLU A 54 -8.85 4.65 11.82
CA GLU A 54 -8.59 6.09 11.81
C GLU A 54 -7.14 6.38 11.34
N ASP A 55 -6.16 5.67 11.90
CA ASP A 55 -4.76 5.76 11.47
C ASP A 55 -4.58 5.38 9.99
N LEU A 56 -5.30 4.35 9.53
CA LEU A 56 -5.27 3.92 8.13
C LEU A 56 -5.92 4.96 7.21
N ALA A 57 -7.03 5.58 7.63
CA ALA A 57 -7.69 6.64 6.88
C ALA A 57 -6.79 7.87 6.74
N ASP A 58 -6.13 8.31 7.82
CA ASP A 58 -5.20 9.44 7.79
C ASP A 58 -4.02 9.19 6.85
N ARG A 59 -3.49 7.96 6.83
CA ARG A 59 -2.40 7.55 5.93
C ARG A 59 -2.79 7.51 4.46
N LEU A 60 -4.08 7.31 4.17
CA LEU A 60 -4.60 7.07 2.82
C LEU A 60 -5.47 8.22 2.28
N PHE A 61 -5.52 9.35 3.00
CA PHE A 61 -6.48 10.44 2.76
C PHE A 61 -6.52 10.95 1.30
N ASP A 62 -5.37 11.00 0.61
CA ASP A 62 -5.24 11.45 -0.79
C ASP A 62 -5.01 10.30 -1.79
N ARG A 63 -5.37 9.06 -1.43
CA ARG A 63 -5.18 7.87 -2.27
C ARG A 63 -6.50 7.35 -2.81
N ASP A 64 -6.45 6.67 -3.95
CA ASP A 64 -7.61 5.97 -4.53
C ASP A 64 -7.77 4.61 -3.84
N VAL A 65 -8.72 4.53 -2.89
CA VAL A 65 -8.89 3.35 -2.03
C VAL A 65 -10.04 2.47 -2.51
N LEU A 66 -9.74 1.19 -2.72
CA LEU A 66 -10.67 0.13 -3.10
C LEU A 66 -10.79 -0.91 -1.97
N PHE A 67 -11.98 -1.45 -1.75
CA PHE A 67 -12.30 -2.46 -0.74
C PHE A 67 -12.88 -3.72 -1.39
#